data_AF-A0AA41M740-F1
#
_entry.id   AF-A0AA41M740-F1
#
_cell.length_a   1.000
_cell.length_b   1.000
_cell.length_c   1.000
_cell.angle_alpha   90.00
_cell.angle_beta   90.00
_cell.angle_gamma   90.00
#
_symmetry.space_group_name_H-M   'P 1'
#
loop_
_entity.id
_entity.type
_entity.pdbx_description
1 polymer ?
#
loop_
_entity_poly.entity_id
_entity_poly.type
_entity_poly.pdbx_seq_one_letter_code
_entity_poly.pdbx_strand_id
1 'polypeptide(L)'
;MEEIEFDVSSLEETVEFSKSLGLEKVHHSQKNRFKRVLDDIEFVIDKLPEIPPMLEIEAPTREKLEESFAKLGYNMDETTNWGAKKVRDDYQEMKD
;
A
#
# COMPACT_ATOMS: atom_id res chain seq x y z
N MET A 1 -3.73 5.34 -10.97
CA MET A 1 -4.13 6.28 -9.90
C MET A 1 -3.27 7.50 -10.07
N GLU A 2 -3.83 8.70 -10.01
CA GLU A 2 -2.99 9.91 -9.92
C GLU A 2 -2.70 10.14 -8.43
N GLU A 3 -1.42 10.21 -8.09
CA GLU A 3 -0.95 10.43 -6.73
C GLU A 3 -0.01 11.65 -6.71
N ILE A 4 -0.19 12.49 -5.70
CA ILE A 4 0.69 13.63 -5.41
C ILE A 4 1.34 13.34 -4.07
N GLU A 5 2.57 12.85 -4.10
CA GLU A 5 3.41 12.61 -2.93
C GLU A 5 4.61 13.56 -2.95
N PHE A 6 4.97 14.10 -1.79
CA PHE A 6 6.14 14.94 -1.61
C PHE A 6 6.65 14.84 -0.17
N ASP A 7 7.95 15.07 -0.01
CA ASP A 7 8.58 15.07 1.31
C ASP A 7 8.13 16.25 2.16
N VAL A 8 7.97 16.01 3.47
CA VAL A 8 7.74 17.04 4.48
C VAL A 8 8.82 16.99 5.54
N SER A 9 9.21 18.14 6.07
CA SER A 9 10.27 18.25 7.08
C SER A 9 9.81 17.91 8.50
N SER A 10 8.51 18.03 8.79
CA SER A 10 7.94 17.75 10.12
C SER A 10 6.53 17.17 9.99
N LEU A 11 6.35 15.96 10.54
CA LEU A 11 5.03 15.32 10.62
C LEU A 11 4.07 16.13 11.51
N GLU A 12 4.56 16.67 12.63
CA GLU A 12 3.74 17.41 13.59
C GLU A 12 3.20 18.70 12.96
N GLU A 13 4.05 19.49 12.30
CA GLU A 13 3.65 20.71 11.61
C GLU A 13 2.66 20.41 10.47
N THR A 14 2.87 19.32 9.74
CA THR A 14 1.97 18.89 8.64
C THR A 14 0.57 18.52 9.17
N VAL A 15 0.49 17.87 10.34
CA VAL A 15 -0.78 17.54 10.99
C VAL A 15 -1.48 18.81 11.47
N GLU A 16 -0.78 19.75 12.09
CA GLU A 16 -1.38 21.03 12.53
C GLU A 16 -1.84 21.89 11.35
N PHE A 17 -1.07 21.93 10.25
CA PHE A 17 -1.51 22.58 9.01
C PHE A 17 -2.80 21.97 8.48
N SER A 18 -2.89 20.63 8.41
CA SER A 18 -4.11 19.93 7.97
C SER A 18 -5.32 20.28 8.85
N LYS A 19 -5.16 20.34 10.18
CA LYS A 19 -6.22 20.77 11.11
C LYS A 19 -6.64 22.21 10.87
N SER A 20 -5.71 23.12 10.57
CA SER A 20 -6.02 24.53 10.28
C SER A 20 -6.90 24.70 9.03
N LEU A 21 -6.87 23.73 8.12
CA LEU A 21 -7.73 23.64 6.94
C LEU A 21 -9.10 22.99 7.23
N GLY A 22 -9.36 22.60 8.47
CA GLY A 22 -10.60 21.94 8.88
C GLY A 22 -10.60 20.42 8.68
N LEU A 23 -9.45 19.81 8.40
CA LEU A 23 -9.33 18.34 8.32
C LEU A 23 -9.19 17.73 9.72
N GLU A 24 -9.80 16.56 9.91
CA GLU A 24 -9.72 15.80 11.16
C GLU A 24 -9.03 14.45 10.98
N LYS A 25 -8.36 13.98 12.03
CA LYS A 25 -7.73 12.67 12.05
C LYS A 25 -8.79 11.59 12.27
N VAL A 26 -9.15 10.87 11.20
CA VAL A 26 -10.14 9.78 11.26
C VAL A 26 -9.52 8.40 11.51
N HIS A 27 -8.23 8.23 11.23
CA HIS A 27 -7.56 6.94 11.36
C HIS A 27 -6.06 7.12 11.67
N HIS A 28 -5.49 6.12 12.32
CA HIS A 28 -4.04 5.98 12.48
C HIS A 28 -3.65 4.56 12.05
N SER A 29 -2.64 4.46 11.20
CA SER A 29 -2.09 3.19 10.77
C SER A 29 -0.58 3.22 10.94
N GLN A 30 -0.02 2.08 11.35
CA GLN A 30 1.40 1.83 11.38
C GLN A 30 1.66 0.47 10.73
N LYS A 31 2.66 0.40 9.86
CA LYS A 31 3.08 -0.82 9.18
C LYS A 31 4.59 -0.85 9.03
N ASN A 32 5.14 -2.05 8.96
CA ASN A 32 6.53 -2.23 8.52
C ASN A 32 6.52 -2.44 7.02
N ARG A 33 7.30 -1.64 6.29
CA ARG A 33 7.37 -1.66 4.84
C ARG A 33 8.79 -1.99 4.38
N PHE A 34 8.90 -2.98 3.51
CA PHE A 34 10.11 -3.22 2.72
C PHE A 34 9.80 -2.87 1.26
N LYS A 35 10.36 -1.76 0.79
CA LYS A 35 10.19 -1.28 -0.59
C LYS A 35 11.47 -1.51 -1.40
N ARG A 36 11.32 -2.02 -2.63
CA ARG A 36 12.38 -2.09 -3.63
C ARG A 36 11.83 -1.57 -4.96
N VAL A 37 12.69 -0.87 -5.70
CA VAL A 37 12.37 -0.39 -7.03
C VAL A 37 13.32 -1.07 -8.00
N LEU A 38 12.77 -1.70 -9.04
CA LEU A 38 13.51 -2.24 -10.17
C LEU A 38 12.99 -1.53 -11.41
N ASP A 39 13.84 -0.71 -12.02
CA ASP A 39 13.46 0.24 -13.07
C ASP A 39 12.32 1.17 -12.63
N ASP A 40 11.13 1.02 -13.22
CA ASP A 40 9.91 1.77 -12.90
C ASP A 40 8.85 0.92 -12.19
N ILE A 41 9.25 -0.22 -11.65
CA ILE A 41 8.37 -1.17 -10.97
C ILE A 41 8.71 -1.19 -9.49
N GLU A 42 7.71 -0.90 -8.66
CA GLU A 42 7.83 -0.96 -7.21
C GLU A 42 7.36 -2.31 -6.69
N PHE A 43 8.17 -2.92 -5.83
CA PHE A 43 7.84 -4.12 -5.09
C PHE A 43 7.82 -3.77 -3.61
N VAL A 44 6.66 -3.96 -2.99
CA VAL A 44 6.41 -3.55 -1.61
C VAL A 44 5.94 -4.76 -0.82
N ILE A 45 6.66 -5.08 0.26
CA ILE A 45 6.20 -6.03 1.25
C ILE A 45 5.72 -5.24 2.47
N ASP A 46 4.42 -5.23 2.68
CA ASP A 46 3.77 -4.58 3.81
C ASP A 46 3.40 -5.60 4.87
N LYS A 47 3.90 -5.39 6.10
CA LYS A 47 3.48 -6.14 7.28
C LYS A 47 2.62 -5.25 8.15
N LEU A 48 1.32 -5.47 8.06
CA LEU A 48 0.33 -4.96 9.00
C LEU A 48 0.27 -5.85 10.26
N PRO A 49 -0.21 -5.32 11.40
CA PRO A 49 -0.62 -6.16 12.51
C PRO A 49 -1.69 -7.18 12.06
N GLU A 50 -1.67 -8.38 12.65
CA GLU A 50 -2.77 -9.39 12.61
C GLU A 50 -2.98 -10.16 11.30
N ILE A 51 -2.37 -9.72 10.20
CA ILE A 51 -2.41 -10.42 8.91
C ILE A 51 -1.00 -10.79 8.42
N PRO A 52 -0.86 -11.83 7.57
CA PRO A 52 0.40 -12.15 6.92
C PRO A 52 0.94 -10.97 6.10
N PRO A 53 2.27 -10.88 5.89
CA PRO A 53 2.84 -9.89 4.99
C PRO A 53 2.21 -9.98 3.60
N MET A 54 1.91 -8.81 3.02
CA MET A 54 1.31 -8.69 1.69
C MET A 54 2.36 -8.20 0.71
N LEU A 55 2.36 -8.76 -0.50
CA LEU A 55 3.11 -8.25 -1.63
C LEU A 55 2.21 -7.31 -2.45
N GLU A 56 2.67 -6.08 -2.62
CA GLU A 56 2.11 -5.09 -3.52
C GLU A 56 3.13 -4.82 -4.64
N ILE A 57 2.65 -4.77 -5.87
CA ILE A 57 3.46 -4.42 -7.05
C ILE A 57 2.78 -3.27 -7.75
N GLU A 58 3.52 -2.19 -7.97
CA GLU A 58 3.07 -1.03 -8.73
C GLU A 58 3.92 -0.90 -9.99
N ALA A 59 3.26 -0.73 -11.13
CA ALA A 59 3.91 -0.61 -12.43
C ALA A 59 3.17 0.41 -13.29
N PRO A 60 3.85 1.08 -14.24
CA PRO A 60 3.23 2.13 -15.05
C PRO A 60 2.29 1.59 -16.13
N THR A 61 2.33 0.28 -16.39
CA THR A 61 1.44 -0.37 -17.36
C THR A 61 0.95 -1.69 -16.82
N ARG A 62 -0.23 -2.11 -17.30
CA ARG A 62 -0.82 -3.40 -16.98
C ARG A 62 0.09 -4.57 -17.39
N GLU A 63 0.69 -4.49 -18.57
CA GLU A 63 1.59 -5.53 -19.10
C GLU A 63 2.80 -5.75 -18.17
N LYS A 64 3.49 -4.68 -17.77
CA LYS A 64 4.62 -4.78 -16.81
C LYS A 64 4.19 -5.33 -15.46
N LEU A 65 2.98 -5.00 -14.99
CA LEU A 65 2.42 -5.53 -13.75
C LEU A 65 2.22 -7.06 -13.84
N GLU A 66 1.59 -7.52 -14.92
CA GLU A 66 1.34 -8.95 -15.18
C GLU A 66 2.65 -9.75 -15.29
N GLU A 67 3.63 -9.23 -16.05
CA GLU A 67 4.95 -9.83 -16.14
C GLU A 67 5.67 -9.92 -14.78
N SER A 68 5.49 -8.93 -13.92
CA SER A 68 6.13 -8.88 -12.61
C SER A 68 5.56 -9.91 -11.64
N PHE A 69 4.24 -10.08 -11.62
CA PHE A 69 3.61 -11.18 -10.87
C PHE A 69 4.03 -12.55 -11.41
N ALA A 70 4.03 -12.73 -12.74
CA ALA A 70 4.43 -13.98 -13.37
C ALA A 70 5.88 -14.37 -13.06
N LYS A 71 6.82 -13.41 -13.05
CA LYS A 71 8.23 -13.64 -12.66
C LYS A 71 8.38 -14.15 -11.22
N LEU A 72 7.44 -13.81 -10.34
CA LEU A 72 7.40 -14.26 -8.96
C LEU A 72 6.59 -15.55 -8.77
N GLY A 73 6.02 -16.10 -9.85
CA GLY A 73 5.23 -17.33 -9.82
C GLY A 73 3.76 -17.14 -9.44
N TYR A 74 3.24 -15.91 -9.48
CA TYR A 74 1.84 -15.60 -9.22
C TYR A 74 1.05 -15.43 -10.52
N ASN A 75 -0.22 -15.80 -10.48
CA ASN A 75 -1.20 -15.50 -11.51
C ASN A 75 -2.05 -14.29 -11.11
N MET A 76 -2.60 -13.59 -12.09
CA MET A 76 -3.35 -12.36 -11.82
C MET A 76 -4.68 -12.60 -11.09
N ASP A 77 -5.27 -13.78 -11.22
CA ASP A 77 -6.47 -14.21 -10.50
C ASP A 77 -6.21 -14.50 -9.01
N GLU A 78 -4.95 -14.60 -8.59
CA GLU A 78 -4.53 -14.69 -7.19
C GLU A 78 -4.30 -13.31 -6.55
N THR A 79 -4.59 -12.23 -7.27
CA THR A 79 -4.35 -10.85 -6.82
C THR A 79 -5.64 -10.08 -6.55
N THR A 80 -5.51 -8.94 -5.89
CA THR A 80 -6.58 -7.97 -5.71
C THR A 80 -6.05 -6.54 -5.86
N ASN A 81 -6.92 -5.59 -6.19
CA ASN A 81 -6.59 -4.16 -6.27
C ASN A 81 -7.08 -3.38 -5.03
N TRP A 82 -7.33 -4.09 -3.92
CA TRP A 82 -7.87 -3.49 -2.71
C TRP A 82 -6.80 -2.74 -1.93
N GLY A 83 -7.19 -1.61 -1.33
CA GLY A 83 -6.36 -0.93 -0.34
C GLY A 83 -6.17 -1.77 0.93
N ALA A 84 -5.06 -1.54 1.63
CA ALA A 84 -4.63 -2.32 2.79
C ALA A 84 -5.70 -2.51 3.90
N LYS A 85 -6.57 -1.52 4.11
CA LYS A 85 -7.70 -1.63 5.06
C LYS A 85 -8.64 -2.78 4.65
N LYS A 86 -9.06 -2.82 3.39
CA LYS A 86 -10.01 -3.83 2.90
C LYS A 86 -9.41 -5.23 2.92
N VAL A 87 -8.13 -5.38 2.56
CA VAL A 87 -7.44 -6.67 2.65
C VAL A 87 -7.40 -7.18 4.10
N ARG A 88 -7.10 -6.29 5.06
CA ARG A 88 -7.09 -6.65 6.47
C ARG A 88 -8.49 -7.08 6.95
N ASP A 89 -9.50 -6.28 6.66
CA ASP A 89 -10.87 -6.52 7.12
C ASP A 89 -11.40 -7.86 6.54
N ASP A 90 -11.18 -8.13 5.25
CA ASP A 90 -11.55 -9.40 4.58
C ASP A 90 -10.82 -10.62 5.16
N TYR A 91 -9.52 -10.50 5.43
CA TYR A 91 -8.73 -11.58 6.03
C TYR A 91 -9.15 -11.90 7.46
N GLN A 92 -9.65 -10.92 8.21
CA GLN A 92 -10.20 -11.13 9.56
C GLN A 92 -11.54 -11.85 9.50
N GLU A 93 -12.44 -11.47 8.58
CA GLU A 93 -13.72 -12.15 8.38
C GLU A 93 -13.56 -13.63 7.98
N MET A 94 -12.52 -13.98 7.21
CA MET A 94 -12.23 -15.37 6.86
C MET A 94 -11.78 -16.26 8.03
N LYS A 95 -11.34 -15.66 9.15
CA LYS A 95 -10.89 -16.39 10.34
C LYS A 95 -12.03 -16.75 11.31
N ASP A 96 -13.18 -16.09 11.18
CA ASP A 96 -14.38 -16.29 12.01
C ASP A 96 -15.29 -17.41 11.44
#